data_AF-A0A917KQF2-F1
#
_entry.id   AF-A0A917KQF2-F1
#
_cell.length_a   1.000
_cell.length_b   1.000
_cell.length_c   1.000
_cell.angle_alpha   90.00
_cell.angle_beta   90.00
_cell.angle_gamma   90.00
#
_symmetry.space_group_name_H-M   'P 1'
#
loop_
_entity.id
_entity.type
_entity.pdbx_description
1 polymer ?
#
loop_
_entity_poly.entity_id
_entity_poly.type
_entity_poly.pdbx_seq_one_letter_code
_entity_poly.pdbx_strand_id
1 'polypeptide(L)'
;MLPDKLKSLYRVTRARWEDWNDDYESAMRVANAVGCQLFTLDELYIADADSRWWSWRSAAMEAEVVDSPSDAAVQGLVGSPGWIVFGDADGDRFAVDLTPGPGGHTGQVIVLSREESIGASLEADSLTELVLPGRGTHGSHPRAYGEPPAVAHVNIGSVRSVEAAAHPALEVLSIGLWEGEPFSLEPVVDLPRLRTLRADPGTLADPLEISRLTGLEFLDLCPQDWRVLLDADAVPRSLLAAGIEVRNDVDPLPVVDLANEILARWDRPLITRTTLERQGKPRRSAADRPARPRDGRYRSPADGRHPGPAHRHG
;
A
#
# COMPACT_ATOMS: atom_id res chain seq x y z
N MET A 1 4.36 -24.47 -14.50
CA MET A 1 4.35 -24.64 -15.98
C MET A 1 3.44 -23.58 -16.57
N LEU A 2 3.87 -22.87 -17.63
CA LEU A 2 3.05 -21.80 -18.23
C LEU A 2 1.90 -22.36 -19.09
N PRO A 3 0.75 -21.68 -19.15
CA PRO A 3 -0.33 -22.02 -20.09
C PRO A 3 0.11 -21.90 -21.55
N ASP A 4 -0.45 -22.72 -22.45
CA ASP A 4 -0.02 -22.76 -23.86
C ASP A 4 -0.30 -21.47 -24.63
N LYS A 5 -1.37 -20.75 -24.27
CA LYS A 5 -1.66 -19.42 -24.82
C LYS A 5 -0.59 -18.39 -24.41
N LEU A 6 -0.15 -18.42 -23.15
CA LEU A 6 0.92 -17.54 -22.65
C LEU A 6 2.26 -17.90 -23.29
N LYS A 7 2.61 -19.20 -23.40
CA LYS A 7 3.79 -19.65 -24.16
C LYS A 7 3.78 -19.16 -25.62
N SER A 8 2.61 -19.17 -26.25
CA SER A 8 2.44 -18.72 -27.65
C SER A 8 2.63 -17.21 -27.77
N LEU A 9 2.09 -16.43 -26.83
CA LEU A 9 2.33 -14.98 -26.75
C LEU A 9 3.84 -14.68 -26.66
N TYR A 10 4.54 -15.29 -25.71
CA TYR A 10 5.98 -15.10 -25.52
C TYR A 10 6.83 -15.58 -26.71
N ARG A 11 6.39 -16.61 -27.44
CA ARG A 11 7.06 -17.04 -28.69
C ARG A 11 6.91 -16.02 -29.82
N VAL A 12 5.78 -15.32 -29.89
CA VAL A 12 5.48 -14.35 -30.94
C VAL A 12 6.09 -12.98 -30.63
N THR A 13 5.96 -12.50 -29.39
CA THR A 13 6.44 -11.18 -28.97
C THR A 13 7.91 -11.16 -28.59
N ARG A 14 8.50 -12.33 -28.29
CA ARG A 14 9.86 -12.55 -27.74
C ARG A 14 10.09 -11.94 -26.36
N ALA A 15 9.39 -10.86 -25.99
CA ALA A 15 9.26 -10.24 -24.66
C ALA A 15 10.56 -10.16 -23.84
N ARG A 16 11.71 -10.04 -24.51
CA ARG A 16 13.00 -9.68 -23.92
C ARG A 16 13.35 -8.31 -24.45
N TRP A 17 13.59 -7.36 -23.55
CA TRP A 17 14.04 -6.02 -23.91
C TRP A 17 15.34 -6.05 -24.74
N GLU A 18 16.20 -7.04 -24.49
CA GLU A 18 17.45 -7.32 -25.22
C GLU A 18 17.23 -7.75 -26.68
N ASP A 19 16.09 -8.38 -27.00
CA ASP A 19 15.75 -8.78 -28.37
C ASP A 19 15.25 -7.58 -29.21
N TRP A 20 14.95 -6.46 -28.55
CA TRP A 20 14.36 -5.28 -29.18
C TRP A 20 15.41 -4.20 -29.48
N ASN A 21 16.66 -4.38 -29.06
CA ASN A 21 17.83 -3.59 -29.50
C ASN A 21 17.59 -2.06 -29.46
N ASP A 22 17.01 -1.56 -28.37
CA ASP A 22 16.58 -0.17 -28.14
C ASP A 22 15.46 0.35 -29.06
N ASP A 23 14.73 -0.53 -29.76
CA ASP A 23 13.57 -0.19 -30.60
C ASP A 23 12.30 0.00 -29.76
N TYR A 24 12.21 1.18 -29.15
CA TYR A 24 11.05 1.65 -28.37
C TYR A 24 9.74 1.64 -29.17
N GLU A 25 9.78 1.85 -30.49
CA GLU A 25 8.59 1.88 -31.35
C GLU A 25 8.01 0.47 -31.57
N SER A 26 8.87 -0.54 -31.71
CA SER A 26 8.43 -1.94 -31.69
C SER A 26 7.85 -2.31 -30.33
N ALA A 27 8.42 -1.78 -29.24
CA ALA A 27 7.92 -2.00 -27.90
C ALA A 27 6.52 -1.45 -27.67
N MET A 28 6.33 -0.19 -28.06
CA MET A 28 5.08 0.53 -27.96
C MET A 28 4.00 -0.13 -28.83
N ARG A 29 4.35 -0.65 -30.02
CA ARG A 29 3.40 -1.38 -30.87
C ARG A 29 2.92 -2.69 -30.25
N VAL A 30 3.80 -3.43 -29.58
CA VAL A 30 3.40 -4.65 -28.86
C VAL A 30 2.54 -4.30 -27.65
N ALA A 31 2.93 -3.31 -26.85
CA ALA A 31 2.15 -2.86 -25.70
C ALA A 31 0.75 -2.37 -26.12
N ASN A 32 0.65 -1.58 -27.20
CA ASN A 32 -0.63 -1.13 -27.75
C ASN A 32 -1.48 -2.28 -28.32
N ALA A 33 -0.85 -3.32 -28.87
CA ALA A 33 -1.57 -4.47 -29.41
C ALA A 33 -2.08 -5.43 -28.31
N VAL A 34 -1.39 -5.50 -27.18
CA VAL A 34 -1.74 -6.36 -26.04
C VAL A 34 -2.61 -5.61 -25.01
N GLY A 35 -2.58 -4.28 -25.01
CA GLY A 35 -3.27 -3.45 -24.01
C GLY A 35 -2.48 -3.24 -22.71
N CYS A 36 -1.33 -3.91 -22.56
CA CYS A 36 -0.43 -3.75 -21.41
C CYS A 36 1.04 -3.96 -21.85
N GLN A 37 1.98 -3.44 -21.06
CA GLN A 37 3.38 -3.76 -21.18
C GLN A 37 3.63 -5.18 -20.66
N LEU A 38 4.20 -6.05 -21.51
CA LEU A 38 4.54 -7.42 -21.10
C LEU A 38 5.77 -7.45 -20.21
N PHE A 39 5.70 -8.23 -19.13
CA PHE A 39 6.86 -8.61 -18.35
C PHE A 39 7.73 -9.60 -19.13
N THR A 40 9.02 -9.67 -18.79
CA THR A 40 9.88 -10.77 -19.26
C THR A 40 9.46 -12.09 -18.61
N LEU A 41 9.93 -13.22 -19.15
CA LEU A 41 9.61 -14.55 -18.59
C LEU A 41 10.07 -14.70 -17.13
N ASP A 42 11.16 -14.03 -16.74
CA ASP A 42 11.74 -14.11 -15.39
C ASP A 42 11.04 -13.15 -14.40
N GLU A 43 10.21 -12.23 -14.91
CA GLU A 43 9.40 -11.28 -14.13
C GLU A 43 7.95 -11.76 -13.95
N LEU A 44 7.57 -12.88 -14.57
CA LEU A 44 6.27 -13.52 -14.31
C LEU A 44 6.19 -13.97 -12.86
N TYR A 45 5.09 -13.63 -12.18
CA TYR A 45 4.86 -14.06 -10.81
C TYR A 45 3.40 -14.48 -10.58
N ILE A 46 3.20 -15.20 -9.49
CA ILE A 46 1.87 -15.63 -9.04
C ILE A 46 1.34 -14.53 -8.12
N ALA A 47 0.14 -14.00 -8.41
CA ALA A 47 -0.53 -13.03 -7.55
C ALA A 47 -1.22 -13.73 -6.37
N ASP A 48 -0.41 -14.29 -5.48
CA ASP A 48 -0.85 -14.81 -4.18
C ASP A 48 -0.87 -13.72 -3.10
N ALA A 49 -1.31 -14.09 -1.89
CA ALA A 49 -1.40 -13.15 -0.77
C ALA A 49 -0.03 -12.53 -0.39
N ASP A 50 1.08 -13.24 -0.60
CA ASP A 50 2.43 -12.81 -0.21
C ASP A 50 3.06 -11.84 -1.23
N SER A 51 2.69 -11.97 -2.50
CA SER A 51 3.16 -11.12 -3.61
C SER A 51 2.50 -9.74 -3.71
N ARG A 52 1.68 -9.38 -2.71
CA ARG A 52 0.85 -8.17 -2.74
C ARG A 52 1.63 -6.87 -2.70
N TRP A 53 1.09 -5.90 -3.43
CA TRP A 53 1.60 -4.53 -3.48
C TRP A 53 1.17 -3.68 -2.28
N TRP A 54 0.04 -3.99 -1.63
CA TRP A 54 -0.47 -3.25 -0.47
C TRP A 54 -0.18 -3.91 0.87
N SER A 55 0.19 -3.09 1.84
CA SER A 55 0.33 -3.49 3.24
C SER A 55 -1.01 -3.90 3.86
N TRP A 56 -0.98 -4.74 4.91
CA TRP A 56 -2.15 -5.09 5.72
C TRP A 56 -2.97 -3.87 6.15
N ARG A 57 -2.32 -2.75 6.49
CA ARG A 57 -2.98 -1.50 6.89
C ARG A 57 -3.87 -0.90 5.80
N SER A 58 -3.57 -1.16 4.54
CA SER A 58 -4.38 -0.71 3.39
C SER A 58 -5.41 -1.77 2.98
N ALA A 59 -5.03 -3.05 3.01
CA ALA A 59 -5.87 -4.13 2.50
C ALA A 59 -6.90 -4.68 3.50
N ALA A 60 -6.60 -4.65 4.80
CA ALA A 60 -7.51 -5.11 5.84
C ALA A 60 -8.66 -4.12 6.11
N MET A 61 -8.55 -2.90 5.59
CA MET A 61 -9.59 -1.87 5.67
C MET A 61 -10.68 -2.03 4.59
N GLU A 62 -10.53 -3.01 3.70
CA GLU A 62 -11.55 -3.39 2.72
C GLU A 62 -12.27 -4.66 3.23
N ALA A 63 -13.60 -4.69 3.13
CA ALA A 63 -14.38 -5.88 3.47
C ALA A 63 -14.10 -6.98 2.44
N GLU A 64 -14.17 -8.25 2.87
CA GLU A 64 -14.34 -9.32 1.90
C GLU A 64 -15.62 -9.00 1.15
N VAL A 65 -15.57 -9.11 -0.18
CA VAL A 65 -16.80 -9.06 -0.96
C VAL A 65 -17.60 -10.29 -0.55
N VAL A 66 -18.51 -10.11 0.40
CA VAL A 66 -19.55 -11.07 0.74
C VAL A 66 -20.24 -11.42 -0.57
N ASP A 67 -20.11 -12.68 -0.93
CA ASP A 67 -20.61 -13.28 -2.15
C ASP A 67 -20.05 -12.60 -3.41
N SER A 68 -18.93 -13.15 -3.91
CA SER A 68 -18.84 -13.27 -5.38
C SER A 68 -20.18 -13.87 -5.81
N PRO A 69 -20.98 -13.17 -6.63
CA PRO A 69 -22.26 -13.69 -7.09
C PRO A 69 -22.13 -15.16 -7.50
N SER A 70 -23.17 -15.98 -7.34
CA SER A 70 -23.09 -17.41 -7.72
C SER A 70 -22.69 -17.62 -9.19
N ASP A 71 -22.72 -16.56 -9.99
CA ASP A 71 -22.32 -16.44 -11.40
C ASP A 71 -21.09 -15.53 -11.62
N ALA A 72 -20.32 -15.21 -10.59
CA ALA A 72 -19.13 -14.37 -10.73
C ALA A 72 -18.08 -15.04 -11.63
N ALA A 73 -17.59 -14.30 -12.62
CA ALA A 73 -16.54 -14.77 -13.51
C ALA A 73 -15.18 -14.89 -12.79
N VAL A 74 -14.92 -14.00 -11.83
CA VAL A 74 -13.66 -13.92 -11.09
C VAL A 74 -13.93 -14.14 -9.61
N GLN A 75 -13.04 -14.85 -8.92
CA GLN A 75 -13.15 -15.06 -7.48
C GLN A 75 -12.83 -13.75 -6.75
N GLY A 76 -13.65 -13.36 -5.77
CA GLY A 76 -13.42 -12.20 -4.89
C GLY A 76 -12.31 -12.43 -3.86
N LEU A 77 -11.19 -12.99 -4.30
CA LEU A 77 -10.06 -13.32 -3.45
C LEU A 77 -9.04 -12.19 -3.37
N VAL A 78 -8.27 -12.26 -2.29
CA VAL A 78 -7.12 -11.39 -2.02
C VAL A 78 -5.95 -11.69 -2.99
N GLY A 79 -5.89 -12.91 -3.50
CA GLY A 79 -4.96 -13.43 -4.49
C GLY A 79 -5.26 -14.91 -4.72
N SER A 80 -4.71 -15.50 -5.78
CA SER A 80 -4.88 -16.93 -6.07
C SER A 80 -3.59 -17.55 -6.58
N PRO A 81 -3.24 -18.78 -6.15
CA PRO A 81 -2.13 -19.54 -6.74
C PRO A 81 -2.34 -19.84 -8.24
N GLY A 82 -3.56 -19.63 -8.76
CA GLY A 82 -3.91 -19.76 -10.17
C GLY A 82 -3.78 -18.47 -11.00
N TRP A 83 -3.44 -17.33 -10.39
CA TRP A 83 -3.34 -16.05 -11.10
C TRP A 83 -1.90 -15.75 -11.47
N ILE A 84 -1.58 -15.81 -12.77
CA ILE A 84 -0.22 -15.58 -13.28
C ILE A 84 -0.16 -14.18 -13.89
N VAL A 85 0.53 -13.27 -13.21
CA VAL A 85 0.73 -11.90 -13.69
C VAL A 85 1.73 -11.89 -14.83
N PHE A 86 1.37 -11.25 -15.95
CA PHE A 86 2.18 -11.22 -17.17
C PHE A 86 2.40 -9.83 -17.75
N GLY A 87 1.73 -8.81 -17.22
CA GLY A 87 1.92 -7.45 -17.72
C GLY A 87 1.41 -6.37 -16.78
N ASP A 88 1.74 -5.14 -17.14
CA ASP A 88 1.42 -3.93 -16.41
C ASP A 88 0.90 -2.85 -17.35
N ALA A 89 -0.11 -2.09 -16.91
CA ALA A 89 -0.48 -0.84 -17.54
C ALA A 89 -0.71 0.21 -16.45
N ASP A 90 0.16 1.22 -16.37
CA ASP A 90 0.05 2.32 -15.41
C ASP A 90 -0.11 1.87 -13.94
N GLY A 91 0.48 0.73 -13.59
CA GLY A 91 0.44 0.10 -12.27
C GLY A 91 -0.62 -0.98 -12.10
N ASP A 92 -1.62 -1.07 -12.98
CA ASP A 92 -2.60 -2.17 -13.01
C ASP A 92 -1.96 -3.45 -13.55
N ARG A 93 -2.11 -4.56 -12.83
CA ARG A 93 -1.47 -5.82 -13.20
C ARG A 93 -2.42 -6.72 -13.97
N PHE A 94 -1.99 -7.17 -15.13
CA PHE A 94 -2.73 -8.11 -15.97
C PHE A 94 -2.32 -9.53 -15.62
N ALA A 95 -3.29 -10.39 -15.33
CA ALA A 95 -3.06 -11.78 -14.98
C ALA A 95 -3.92 -12.74 -15.82
N VAL A 96 -3.36 -13.93 -16.10
CA VAL A 96 -4.14 -15.06 -16.60
C VAL A 96 -4.71 -15.81 -15.40
N ASP A 97 -6.02 -15.98 -15.39
CA ASP A 97 -6.73 -16.67 -14.32
C ASP A 97 -6.95 -18.15 -14.65
N LEU A 98 -6.30 -19.03 -13.88
CA LEU A 98 -6.44 -20.48 -13.99
C LEU A 98 -7.41 -21.07 -12.97
N THR A 99 -7.96 -20.25 -12.09
CA THR A 99 -8.89 -20.60 -11.01
C THR A 99 -10.06 -19.60 -11.03
N PRO A 100 -10.88 -19.59 -12.10
CA PRO A 100 -11.97 -18.64 -12.23
C PRO A 100 -13.07 -18.88 -11.18
N GLY A 101 -13.96 -17.90 -11.05
CA GLY A 101 -15.21 -18.07 -10.32
C GLY A 101 -16.19 -18.97 -11.10
N PRO A 102 -17.35 -19.32 -10.49
CA PRO A 102 -18.30 -20.26 -11.08
C PRO A 102 -18.87 -19.84 -12.44
N GLY A 103 -18.93 -18.53 -12.74
CA GLY A 103 -19.35 -18.00 -14.03
C GLY A 103 -18.22 -17.74 -15.03
N GLY A 104 -16.97 -18.04 -14.66
CA GLY A 104 -15.78 -17.69 -15.45
C GLY A 104 -15.19 -18.84 -16.24
N HIS A 105 -14.11 -18.56 -16.97
CA HIS A 105 -13.46 -19.51 -17.86
C HIS A 105 -11.97 -19.58 -17.58
N THR A 106 -11.43 -20.80 -17.50
CA THR A 106 -9.99 -21.00 -17.28
C THR A 106 -9.20 -20.40 -18.44
N GLY A 107 -8.27 -19.51 -18.13
CA GLY A 107 -7.45 -18.79 -19.09
C GLY A 107 -8.02 -17.44 -19.52
N GLN A 108 -9.07 -16.95 -18.84
CA GLN A 108 -9.51 -15.56 -18.92
C GLN A 108 -8.42 -14.60 -18.43
N VAL A 109 -8.50 -13.35 -18.87
CA VAL A 109 -7.59 -12.28 -18.48
C VAL A 109 -8.30 -11.41 -17.47
N ILE A 110 -7.65 -11.20 -16.33
CA ILE A 110 -8.13 -10.36 -15.24
C ILE A 110 -7.17 -9.20 -15.00
N VAL A 111 -7.71 -8.11 -14.46
CA VAL A 111 -6.93 -6.95 -14.02
C VAL A 111 -6.99 -6.84 -12.50
N LEU A 112 -5.81 -6.80 -11.90
CA LEU A 112 -5.60 -6.44 -10.50
C LEU A 112 -5.34 -4.93 -10.48
N SER A 113 -6.34 -4.17 -10.05
CA SER A 113 -6.22 -2.72 -10.01
C SER A 113 -5.16 -2.30 -8.99
N ARG A 114 -4.39 -1.25 -9.31
CA ARG A 114 -3.53 -0.56 -8.35
C ARG A 114 -4.29 0.36 -7.38
N GLU A 115 -5.62 0.42 -7.48
CA GLU A 115 -6.50 1.21 -6.62
C GLU A 115 -7.38 0.34 -5.70
N GLU A 116 -7.71 -0.89 -6.10
CA GLU A 116 -8.51 -1.85 -5.32
C GLU A 116 -7.68 -2.90 -4.58
N SER A 117 -7.76 -2.92 -3.25
CA SER A 117 -6.93 -3.83 -2.44
C SER A 117 -7.45 -5.25 -2.28
N ILE A 118 -8.58 -5.62 -2.91
CA ILE A 118 -9.19 -6.96 -2.92
C ILE A 118 -9.86 -7.18 -4.28
N GLY A 119 -9.80 -8.42 -4.79
CA GLY A 119 -10.48 -8.81 -6.01
C GLY A 119 -9.69 -8.52 -7.28
N ALA A 120 -10.29 -8.88 -8.41
CA ALA A 120 -9.81 -8.57 -9.74
C ALA A 120 -11.03 -8.45 -10.68
N SER A 121 -10.92 -7.62 -11.71
CA SER A 121 -11.97 -7.49 -12.74
C SER A 121 -11.66 -8.39 -13.93
N LEU A 122 -12.70 -8.91 -14.59
CA LEU A 122 -12.55 -9.59 -15.87
C LEU A 122 -12.28 -8.55 -16.96
N GLU A 123 -11.18 -8.71 -17.69
CA GLU A 123 -10.79 -7.84 -18.81
C GLU A 123 -11.12 -8.47 -20.16
N ALA A 124 -10.87 -9.78 -20.31
CA ALA A 124 -11.19 -10.52 -21.53
C ALA A 124 -11.39 -12.02 -21.25
N ASP A 125 -12.21 -12.71 -22.06
CA ASP A 125 -12.46 -14.14 -21.89
C ASP A 125 -11.22 -14.99 -22.26
N SER A 126 -10.24 -14.41 -22.98
CA SER A 126 -8.92 -15.00 -23.15
C SER A 126 -7.85 -14.04 -23.68
N LEU A 127 -6.58 -14.45 -23.57
CA LEU A 127 -5.44 -13.77 -24.22
C LEU A 127 -5.60 -13.57 -25.73
N THR A 128 -6.35 -14.43 -26.41
CA THR A 128 -6.61 -14.27 -27.85
C THR A 128 -7.57 -13.11 -28.12
N GLU A 129 -8.57 -12.94 -27.25
CA GLU A 129 -9.51 -11.84 -27.35
C GLU A 129 -8.85 -10.51 -26.99
N LEU A 130 -7.99 -10.50 -25.96
CA LEU A 130 -7.22 -9.33 -25.55
C LEU A 130 -6.40 -8.70 -26.69
N VAL A 131 -5.86 -9.51 -27.60
CA VAL A 131 -4.96 -9.07 -28.69
C VAL A 131 -5.70 -8.70 -29.99
N LEU A 132 -7.00 -8.99 -30.10
CA LEU A 132 -7.78 -8.70 -31.30
C LEU A 132 -8.24 -7.23 -31.32
N PRO A 133 -7.96 -6.45 -32.39
CA PRO A 133 -8.37 -5.06 -32.44
C PRO A 133 -9.90 -4.92 -32.51
N GLY A 134 -10.48 -4.17 -31.55
CA GLY A 134 -11.81 -3.58 -31.68
C GLY A 134 -12.97 -4.21 -30.91
N ARG A 135 -12.76 -4.87 -29.76
CA ARG A 135 -13.87 -5.26 -28.87
C ARG A 135 -13.54 -5.08 -27.38
N GLY A 136 -14.20 -4.08 -26.79
CA GLY A 136 -14.68 -4.06 -25.40
C GLY A 136 -13.65 -3.98 -24.28
N THR A 137 -13.28 -2.75 -23.90
CA THR A 137 -13.05 -2.47 -22.48
C THR A 137 -14.35 -2.82 -21.74
N HIS A 138 -14.38 -3.95 -21.03
CA HIS A 138 -15.49 -4.26 -20.15
C HIS A 138 -15.35 -3.32 -18.94
N GLY A 139 -15.97 -2.14 -19.08
CA GLY A 139 -15.93 -1.10 -18.06
C GLY A 139 -16.44 -1.64 -16.72
N SER A 140 -15.73 -1.27 -15.66
CA SER A 140 -16.10 -1.51 -14.26
C SER A 140 -17.61 -1.36 -14.06
N HIS A 141 -18.26 -2.44 -13.66
CA HIS A 141 -19.67 -2.40 -13.27
C HIS A 141 -19.82 -1.60 -11.96
N PRO A 142 -20.73 -0.61 -11.88
CA PRO A 142 -21.06 0.03 -10.62
C PRO A 142 -21.69 -0.96 -9.64
N ARG A 143 -21.20 -0.97 -8.39
CA ARG A 143 -21.74 -1.74 -7.27
C ARG A 143 -23.25 -1.49 -7.09
N ALA A 144 -24.01 -2.55 -6.82
CA ALA A 144 -25.42 -2.49 -6.51
C ALA A 144 -25.65 -1.79 -5.15
N TYR A 145 -26.41 -0.70 -5.15
CA TYR A 145 -26.84 -0.01 -3.94
C TYR A 145 -27.99 -0.78 -3.28
N GLY A 146 -27.85 -1.15 -2.00
CA GLY A 146 -28.97 -1.70 -1.23
C GLY A 146 -28.65 -2.33 0.13
N GLU A 147 -27.42 -2.81 0.36
CA GLU A 147 -27.02 -3.42 1.63
C GLU A 147 -26.12 -2.50 2.45
N PRO A 148 -26.24 -2.50 3.80
CA PRO A 148 -25.33 -1.74 4.64
C PRO A 148 -23.88 -2.22 4.40
N PRO A 149 -22.93 -1.31 4.18
CA PRO A 149 -21.60 -1.68 3.74
C PRO A 149 -20.89 -2.50 4.81
N ALA A 150 -20.26 -3.61 4.42
CA ALA A 150 -19.45 -4.45 5.32
C ALA A 150 -18.23 -3.70 5.91
N VAL A 151 -17.94 -2.49 5.42
CA VAL A 151 -16.97 -1.54 5.98
C VAL A 151 -17.71 -0.36 6.58
N ALA A 152 -17.44 -0.05 7.84
CA ALA A 152 -17.94 1.16 8.49
C ALA A 152 -16.80 2.06 8.96
N HIS A 153 -16.92 3.35 8.63
CA HIS A 153 -16.10 4.41 9.21
C HIS A 153 -16.94 5.20 10.23
N VAL A 154 -16.52 5.17 11.49
CA VAL A 154 -17.12 5.97 12.56
C VAL A 154 -16.22 7.17 12.81
N ASN A 155 -16.70 8.37 12.47
CA ASN A 155 -15.96 9.63 12.64
C ASN A 155 -16.90 10.83 12.45
N ILE A 156 -16.38 12.05 12.59
CA ILE A 156 -17.14 13.30 12.43
C ILE A 156 -17.82 13.47 11.05
N GLY A 157 -17.27 12.86 10.00
CA GLY A 157 -17.69 12.99 8.60
C GLY A 157 -18.52 11.82 8.06
N SER A 158 -18.80 10.81 8.87
CA SER A 158 -19.48 9.57 8.49
C SER A 158 -20.56 9.21 9.53
N VAL A 159 -20.83 7.91 9.73
CA VAL A 159 -21.64 7.38 10.82
C VAL A 159 -21.05 7.87 12.15
N ARG A 160 -21.91 8.37 13.04
CA ARG A 160 -21.51 9.09 14.26
C ARG A 160 -21.55 8.25 15.53
N SER A 161 -21.76 6.94 15.41
CA SER A 161 -21.74 6.02 16.55
C SER A 161 -21.46 4.59 16.11
N VAL A 162 -20.91 3.78 17.02
CA VAL A 162 -20.62 2.36 16.77
C VAL A 162 -21.91 1.55 16.68
N GLU A 163 -22.93 1.90 17.46
CA GLU A 163 -24.27 1.29 17.41
C GLU A 163 -24.91 1.43 16.04
N ALA A 164 -24.77 2.60 15.41
CA ALA A 164 -25.33 2.85 14.09
C ALA A 164 -24.56 2.10 12.96
N ALA A 165 -23.30 1.74 13.21
CA ALA A 165 -22.50 0.93 12.32
C ALA A 165 -22.71 -0.59 12.53
N ALA A 166 -23.26 -1.00 13.67
CA ALA A 166 -23.39 -2.40 14.04
C ALA A 166 -24.46 -3.13 13.20
N HIS A 167 -24.02 -4.06 12.35
CA HIS A 167 -24.90 -5.00 11.67
C HIS A 167 -24.19 -6.36 11.45
N PRO A 168 -24.92 -7.47 11.29
CA PRO A 168 -24.33 -8.81 11.20
C PRO A 168 -23.35 -9.04 10.03
N ALA A 169 -23.43 -8.21 8.99
CA ALA A 169 -22.53 -8.25 7.83
C ALA A 169 -21.31 -7.33 7.96
N LEU A 170 -21.14 -6.64 9.09
CA LEU A 170 -20.00 -5.75 9.32
C LEU A 170 -18.72 -6.60 9.51
N GLU A 171 -17.71 -6.30 8.72
CA GLU A 171 -16.41 -6.97 8.73
C GLU A 171 -15.27 -6.07 9.17
N VAL A 172 -15.36 -4.78 8.84
CA VAL A 172 -14.30 -3.80 9.09
C VAL A 172 -14.90 -2.60 9.81
N LEU A 173 -14.35 -2.29 10.98
CA LEU A 173 -14.66 -1.07 11.72
C LEU A 173 -13.43 -0.18 11.82
N SER A 174 -13.54 1.04 11.29
CA SER A 174 -12.53 2.08 11.43
C SER A 174 -13.11 3.25 12.23
N ILE A 175 -12.57 3.48 13.42
CA ILE A 175 -12.91 4.61 14.28
C ILE A 175 -11.84 5.68 14.08
N GLY A 176 -12.22 6.77 13.41
CA GLY A 176 -11.32 7.85 13.07
C GLY A 176 -11.58 9.11 13.92
N LEU A 177 -10.95 10.20 13.51
CA LEU A 177 -11.09 11.54 14.12
C LEU A 177 -12.48 11.81 14.72
N TRP A 178 -12.48 12.01 16.04
CA TRP A 178 -13.66 12.28 16.85
C TRP A 178 -13.35 13.35 17.90
N GLU A 179 -14.31 14.23 18.15
CA GLU A 179 -14.18 15.34 19.10
C GLU A 179 -15.13 15.22 20.30
N GLY A 180 -15.93 14.16 20.35
CA GLY A 180 -16.90 13.90 21.43
C GLY A 180 -16.42 12.85 22.44
N GLU A 181 -17.37 12.30 23.20
CA GLU A 181 -17.09 11.18 24.12
C GLU A 181 -16.53 9.98 23.35
N PRO A 182 -15.50 9.29 23.89
CA PRO A 182 -14.97 8.07 23.29
C PRO A 182 -16.04 6.98 23.12
N PHE A 183 -15.85 6.11 22.14
CA PHE A 183 -16.80 5.06 21.77
C PHE A 183 -16.57 3.77 22.54
N SER A 184 -17.67 3.13 22.96
CA SER A 184 -17.65 1.73 23.40
C SER A 184 -17.80 0.79 22.20
N LEU A 185 -17.13 -0.34 22.26
CA LEU A 185 -17.18 -1.46 21.32
C LEU A 185 -18.25 -2.49 21.70
N GLU A 186 -18.94 -2.35 22.84
CA GLU A 186 -20.07 -3.21 23.25
C GLU A 186 -21.08 -3.52 22.12
N PRO A 187 -21.47 -2.58 21.25
CA PRO A 187 -22.44 -2.88 20.20
C PRO A 187 -21.95 -3.85 19.13
N VAL A 188 -20.63 -4.08 19.04
CA VAL A 188 -20.00 -4.89 17.99
C VAL A 188 -19.33 -6.17 18.49
N VAL A 189 -19.35 -6.44 19.81
CA VAL A 189 -18.64 -7.59 20.42
C VAL A 189 -19.08 -8.95 19.90
N ASP A 190 -20.36 -9.11 19.60
CA ASP A 190 -20.96 -10.37 19.17
C ASP A 190 -21.12 -10.46 17.64
N LEU A 191 -20.54 -9.54 16.88
CA LEU A 191 -20.68 -9.55 15.43
C LEU A 191 -19.88 -10.70 14.81
N PRO A 192 -20.54 -11.61 14.08
CA PRO A 192 -19.93 -12.87 13.66
C PRO A 192 -18.86 -12.71 12.58
N ARG A 193 -18.78 -11.55 11.95
CA ARG A 193 -17.90 -11.28 10.79
C ARG A 193 -16.87 -10.19 11.03
N LEU A 194 -16.90 -9.51 12.18
CA LEU A 194 -15.98 -8.42 12.47
C LEU A 194 -14.56 -8.97 12.63
N ARG A 195 -13.73 -8.73 11.61
CA ARG A 195 -12.37 -9.26 11.48
C ARG A 195 -11.29 -8.18 11.53
N THR A 196 -11.65 -6.92 11.27
CA THR A 196 -10.74 -5.79 11.34
C THR A 196 -11.25 -4.69 12.27
N LEU A 197 -10.36 -4.22 13.16
CA LEU A 197 -10.56 -2.99 13.93
C LEU A 197 -9.36 -2.05 13.74
N ARG A 198 -9.65 -0.78 13.43
CA ARG A 198 -8.71 0.33 13.58
C ARG A 198 -9.32 1.42 14.44
N ALA A 199 -8.55 1.93 15.38
CA ALA A 199 -8.96 3.07 16.20
C ALA A 199 -7.88 4.15 16.26
N ASP A 200 -8.27 5.37 15.94
CA ASP A 200 -7.43 6.55 16.14
C ASP A 200 -7.22 6.80 17.65
N PRO A 201 -6.08 7.40 18.05
CA PRO A 201 -5.76 7.64 19.46
C PRO A 201 -6.87 8.39 20.21
N GLY A 202 -7.29 7.87 21.36
CA GLY A 202 -8.26 8.52 22.25
C GLY A 202 -9.73 8.38 21.82
N THR A 203 -10.01 7.55 20.80
CA THR A 203 -11.38 7.32 20.32
C THR A 203 -12.10 6.17 21.01
N LEU A 204 -11.40 5.31 21.75
CA LEU A 204 -11.96 4.18 22.49
C LEU A 204 -12.23 4.58 23.95
N ALA A 205 -13.41 4.21 24.47
CA ALA A 205 -13.78 4.42 25.86
C ALA A 205 -13.01 3.47 26.79
N ASP A 206 -12.88 2.20 26.40
CA ASP A 206 -12.07 1.20 27.09
C ASP A 206 -11.40 0.26 26.07
N PRO A 207 -10.07 0.36 25.87
CA PRO A 207 -9.36 -0.56 24.99
C PRO A 207 -9.52 -2.04 25.38
N LEU A 208 -9.80 -2.38 26.64
CA LEU A 208 -9.94 -3.77 27.07
C LEU A 208 -11.18 -4.46 26.49
N GLU A 209 -12.17 -3.71 26.00
CA GLU A 209 -13.33 -4.27 25.29
C GLU A 209 -12.90 -5.05 24.03
N ILE A 210 -11.74 -4.74 23.44
CA ILE A 210 -11.17 -5.45 22.28
C ILE A 210 -10.94 -6.94 22.58
N SER A 211 -10.66 -7.30 23.83
CA SER A 211 -10.45 -8.71 24.23
C SER A 211 -11.69 -9.59 24.01
N ARG A 212 -12.87 -8.97 23.88
CA ARG A 212 -14.15 -9.66 23.61
C ARG A 212 -14.38 -9.88 22.12
N LEU A 213 -13.61 -9.25 21.24
CA LEU A 213 -13.68 -9.41 19.79
C LEU A 213 -12.89 -10.63 19.36
N THR A 214 -13.50 -11.81 19.46
CA THR A 214 -12.82 -13.10 19.26
C THR A 214 -12.47 -13.45 17.81
N GLY A 215 -13.05 -12.72 16.85
CA GLY A 215 -12.85 -12.94 15.41
C GLY A 215 -11.82 -12.02 14.75
N LEU A 216 -11.13 -11.17 15.52
CA LEU A 216 -10.20 -10.19 14.94
C LEU A 216 -8.98 -10.86 14.31
N GLU A 217 -8.76 -10.57 13.04
CA GLU A 217 -7.59 -10.94 12.24
C GLU A 217 -6.57 -9.78 12.19
N PHE A 218 -7.06 -8.55 12.11
CA PHE A 218 -6.23 -7.34 12.08
C PHE A 218 -6.67 -6.31 13.11
N LEU A 219 -5.68 -5.78 13.84
CA LEU A 219 -5.87 -4.73 14.83
C LEU A 219 -4.83 -3.63 14.64
N ASP A 220 -5.28 -2.39 14.41
CA ASP A 220 -4.42 -1.21 14.30
C ASP A 220 -4.79 -0.18 15.37
N LEU A 221 -3.85 0.08 16.29
CA LEU A 221 -4.06 0.94 17.45
C LEU A 221 -2.87 1.86 17.69
N CYS A 222 -3.11 2.92 18.46
CA CYS A 222 -2.02 3.75 18.96
C CYS A 222 -1.16 3.02 20.02
N PRO A 223 0.09 3.45 20.26
CA PRO A 223 0.96 2.84 21.26
C PRO A 223 0.36 2.77 22.67
N GLN A 224 -0.45 3.75 23.05
CA GLN A 224 -1.07 3.83 24.37
C GLN A 224 -2.10 2.71 24.57
N ASP A 225 -3.00 2.52 23.60
CA ASP A 225 -4.03 1.48 23.65
C ASP A 225 -3.40 0.08 23.55
N TRP A 226 -2.35 -0.07 22.73
CA TRP A 226 -1.54 -1.29 22.71
C TRP A 226 -0.96 -1.63 24.08
N ARG A 227 -0.44 -0.65 24.83
CA ARG A 227 0.07 -0.91 26.19
C ARG A 227 -1.03 -1.38 27.14
N VAL A 228 -2.20 -0.75 27.10
CA VAL A 228 -3.35 -1.19 27.92
C VAL A 228 -3.64 -2.67 27.69
N LEU A 229 -3.69 -3.11 26.43
CA LEU A 229 -3.91 -4.52 26.09
C LEU A 229 -2.75 -5.44 26.49
N LEU A 230 -1.51 -4.99 26.29
CA LEU A 230 -0.33 -5.79 26.60
C LEU A 230 -0.17 -6.00 28.11
N ASP A 231 -0.33 -4.93 28.90
CA ASP A 231 -0.21 -4.93 30.36
C ASP A 231 -1.30 -5.77 31.04
N ALA A 232 -2.49 -5.82 30.46
CA ALA A 232 -3.62 -6.62 30.95
C ALA A 232 -3.65 -8.06 30.42
N ASP A 233 -2.69 -8.47 29.59
CA ASP A 233 -2.70 -9.74 28.85
C ASP A 233 -3.99 -9.98 28.03
N ALA A 234 -4.53 -8.90 27.47
CA ALA A 234 -5.85 -8.85 26.85
C ALA A 234 -5.80 -8.81 25.31
N VAL A 235 -4.64 -9.07 24.71
CA VAL A 235 -4.50 -9.04 23.24
C VAL A 235 -5.19 -10.28 22.63
N PRO A 236 -6.09 -10.10 21.63
CA PRO A 236 -6.77 -11.22 20.99
C PRO A 236 -5.80 -12.21 20.33
N ARG A 237 -5.99 -13.51 20.61
CA ARG A 237 -5.11 -14.58 20.06
C ARG A 237 -5.38 -14.89 18.58
N SER A 238 -6.51 -14.45 18.04
CA SER A 238 -6.91 -14.63 16.65
C SER A 238 -6.14 -13.74 15.67
N LEU A 239 -5.39 -12.74 16.16
CA LEU A 239 -4.69 -11.80 15.31
C LEU A 239 -3.67 -12.48 14.41
N LEU A 240 -3.76 -12.16 13.12
CA LEU A 240 -2.82 -12.52 12.07
C LEU A 240 -1.84 -11.37 11.80
N ALA A 241 -2.29 -10.13 12.01
CA ALA A 241 -1.48 -8.94 11.85
C ALA A 241 -1.82 -7.88 12.91
N ALA A 242 -0.82 -7.06 13.24
CA ALA A 242 -0.92 -5.94 14.16
C ALA A 242 -0.34 -4.67 13.51
N GLY A 243 -1.10 -3.58 13.57
CA GLY A 243 -0.68 -2.23 13.17
C GLY A 243 -0.42 -1.36 14.40
N ILE A 244 0.60 -0.52 14.34
CA ILE A 244 0.83 0.53 15.33
C ILE A 244 0.65 1.88 14.63
N GLU A 245 -0.44 2.56 14.97
CA GLU A 245 -0.78 3.90 14.47
C GLU A 245 0.03 4.95 15.23
N VAL A 246 1.01 5.55 14.54
CA VAL A 246 1.88 6.56 15.12
C VAL A 246 1.57 7.91 14.48
N ARG A 247 1.22 8.91 15.29
CA ARG A 247 1.12 10.30 14.81
C ARG A 247 2.53 10.83 14.48
N ASN A 248 2.61 11.82 13.60
CA ASN A 248 3.88 12.48 13.27
C ASN A 248 4.61 12.95 14.55
N ASP A 249 5.94 12.92 14.53
CA ASP A 249 6.86 13.39 15.60
C ASP A 249 7.12 12.46 16.80
N VAL A 250 6.64 11.21 16.78
CA VAL A 250 6.98 10.22 17.83
C VAL A 250 8.33 9.56 17.55
N ASP A 251 9.14 9.37 18.60
CA ASP A 251 10.39 8.62 18.51
C ASP A 251 10.12 7.18 18.03
N PRO A 252 10.70 6.73 16.90
CA PRO A 252 10.48 5.39 16.38
C PRO A 252 11.06 4.30 17.27
N LEU A 253 11.99 4.61 18.18
CA LEU A 253 12.58 3.60 19.05
C LEU A 253 11.53 2.94 19.97
N PRO A 254 10.78 3.68 20.81
CA PRO A 254 9.68 3.09 21.58
C PRO A 254 8.67 2.28 20.76
N VAL A 255 8.37 2.69 19.52
CA VAL A 255 7.47 1.96 18.62
C VAL A 255 8.05 0.59 18.23
N VAL A 256 9.35 0.52 17.95
CA VAL A 256 10.05 -0.74 17.65
C VAL A 256 10.10 -1.67 18.87
N ASP A 257 10.27 -1.13 20.07
CA ASP A 257 10.23 -1.95 21.30
C ASP A 257 8.82 -2.56 21.47
N LEU A 258 7.78 -1.74 21.31
CA LEU A 258 6.40 -2.19 21.36
C LEU A 258 6.10 -3.26 20.31
N ALA A 259 6.53 -3.06 19.06
CA ALA A 259 6.36 -4.03 17.99
C ALA A 259 7.05 -5.37 18.31
N ASN A 260 8.25 -5.33 18.90
CA ASN A 260 8.97 -6.52 19.31
C ASN A 260 8.28 -7.28 20.45
N GLU A 261 7.64 -6.57 21.39
CA GLU A 261 6.83 -7.21 22.43
C GLU A 261 5.61 -7.93 21.83
N ILE A 262 4.94 -7.31 20.85
CA ILE A 262 3.83 -7.95 20.12
C ILE A 262 4.35 -9.18 19.37
N LEU A 263 5.44 -9.06 18.60
CA LEU A 263 6.02 -10.18 17.84
C LEU A 263 6.43 -11.36 18.74
N ALA A 264 6.99 -11.08 19.91
CA ALA A 264 7.41 -12.09 20.88
C ALA A 264 6.23 -12.94 21.38
N ARG A 265 5.02 -12.40 21.49
CA ARG A 265 3.82 -13.16 21.89
C ARG A 265 3.43 -14.26 20.90
N TRP A 266 3.83 -14.12 19.63
CA TRP A 266 3.60 -15.12 18.58
C TRP A 266 4.88 -15.84 18.14
N ASP A 267 5.94 -15.79 18.96
CA ASP A 267 7.25 -16.38 18.66
C ASP A 267 7.79 -15.97 17.26
N ARG A 268 7.53 -14.72 16.86
CA ARG A 268 7.97 -14.18 15.56
C ARG A 268 9.38 -13.58 15.65
N PRO A 269 10.13 -13.55 14.53
CA PRO A 269 11.42 -12.87 14.48
C PRO A 269 11.30 -11.40 14.87
N LEU A 270 12.20 -10.93 15.75
CA LEU A 270 12.22 -9.54 16.22
C LEU A 270 12.86 -8.60 15.21
N ILE A 271 12.38 -7.37 15.17
CA ILE A 271 12.94 -6.26 14.42
C ILE A 271 14.32 -5.93 15.00
N THR A 272 15.35 -6.05 14.17
CA THR A 272 16.75 -5.79 14.55
C THR A 272 17.07 -4.30 14.43
N ARG A 273 17.77 -3.76 15.43
CA ARG A 273 18.29 -2.38 15.41
C ARG A 273 19.76 -2.39 14.99
N THR A 274 20.09 -1.57 14.00
CA THR A 274 21.47 -1.36 13.57
C THR A 274 21.84 0.10 13.75
N THR A 275 22.82 0.39 14.61
CA THR A 275 23.35 1.74 14.78
C THR A 275 24.34 2.04 13.66
N LEU A 276 24.04 3.03 12.83
CA LEU A 276 24.96 3.53 11.81
C LEU A 276 25.83 4.64 12.41
N GLU A 277 27.07 4.32 12.74
CA GLU A 277 28.04 5.35 13.10
C GLU A 277 28.51 6.08 11.84
N ARG A 278 28.19 7.37 11.75
CA ARG A 278 28.78 8.22 10.72
C ARG A 278 30.26 8.38 11.03
N GLN A 279 31.13 7.72 10.26
CA GLN A 279 32.57 8.04 10.27
C GLN A 279 32.78 9.46 9.72
N GLY A 280 32.76 10.44 10.62
CA GLY A 280 33.12 11.81 10.29
C GLY A 280 34.63 11.92 10.16
N LYS A 281 35.13 12.18 8.95
CA LYS A 281 36.46 12.81 8.79
C LYS A 281 36.48 14.06 9.68
N PRO A 282 37.49 14.28 10.54
CA PRO A 282 37.53 15.46 11.38
C PRO A 282 37.46 16.70 10.49
N ARG A 283 36.46 17.58 10.72
CA ARG A 283 36.43 18.90 10.09
C ARG A 283 37.73 19.58 10.50
N ARG A 284 38.60 19.85 9.52
CA ARG A 284 39.80 20.68 9.75
C ARG A 284 39.33 21.97 10.42
N SER A 285 39.82 22.19 11.64
CA SER A 285 39.59 23.44 12.36
C SER A 285 40.09 24.60 11.51
N ALA A 286 39.36 25.72 11.53
CA ALA A 286 39.78 26.96 10.90
C ALA A 286 41.08 27.54 11.51
N ALA A 287 41.62 26.92 12.57
CA ALA A 287 42.89 27.26 13.20
C ALA A 287 44.14 26.80 12.40
N ASP A 288 44.01 25.93 11.40
CA ASP A 288 45.14 25.40 10.62
C ASP A 288 45.46 26.21 9.34
N ARG A 289 44.94 27.44 9.22
CA ARG A 289 45.40 28.35 8.15
C ARG A 289 46.74 28.97 8.54
N PRO A 290 47.84 28.73 7.80
CA PRO A 290 49.08 29.47 8.03
C PRO A 290 48.83 30.96 7.77
N ALA A 291 49.25 31.80 8.73
CA ALA A 291 49.16 33.24 8.64
C ALA A 291 49.91 33.75 7.40
N ARG A 292 49.25 34.55 6.56
CA ARG A 292 49.92 35.26 5.46
C ARG A 292 50.89 36.30 6.04
N PRO A 293 52.14 36.41 5.56
CA PRO A 293 53.05 37.46 6.00
C PRO A 293 52.54 38.83 5.54
N ARG A 294 52.53 39.79 6.47
CA ARG A 294 52.40 41.21 6.15
C ARG A 294 53.77 41.72 5.73
N ASP A 295 53.95 42.02 4.45
CA ASP A 295 55.04 42.87 4.01
C ASP A 295 54.46 44.17 3.48
N GLY A 296 54.73 45.25 4.22
CA GLY A 296 54.46 46.61 3.78
C GLY A 296 55.70 47.19 3.12
N ARG A 297 55.52 47.85 1.96
CA ARG A 297 56.33 49.01 1.60
C ARG A 297 55.46 50.09 0.96
N TYR A 298 55.48 51.21 1.65
CA TYR A 298 55.02 52.54 1.24
C TYR A 298 55.79 53.04 0.00
N ARG A 299 55.10 53.74 -0.90
CA ARG A 299 55.57 55.02 -1.50
C ARG A 299 54.38 55.75 -2.18
N SER A 300 54.10 56.93 -1.65
CA SER A 300 53.32 58.04 -2.27
C SER A 300 54.34 59.12 -2.71
N PRO A 301 53.98 60.31 -3.25
CA PRO A 301 52.70 60.82 -3.81
C PRO A 301 52.87 61.58 -5.16
N ALA A 302 51.78 62.02 -5.80
CA ALA A 302 51.54 63.43 -6.20
C ALA A 302 50.53 63.60 -7.35
N ASP A 303 49.64 64.57 -7.12
CA ASP A 303 48.99 65.50 -8.05
C ASP A 303 48.00 65.03 -9.12
N GLY A 304 46.79 65.62 -9.02
CA GLY A 304 46.19 66.24 -10.21
C GLY A 304 44.67 66.16 -10.35
N ARG A 305 43.97 67.08 -9.67
CA ARG A 305 42.73 67.77 -10.12
C ARG A 305 41.41 66.98 -10.31
N HIS A 306 40.42 67.36 -9.49
CA HIS A 306 38.98 67.41 -9.81
C HIS A 306 38.70 68.40 -10.97
N PRO A 307 37.48 68.45 -11.60
CA PRO A 307 36.16 67.99 -11.15
C PRO A 307 35.31 67.22 -12.21
N GLY A 308 34.08 66.81 -11.84
CA GLY A 308 33.05 66.18 -12.71
C GLY A 308 32.43 67.12 -13.77
N PRO A 309 31.21 66.90 -14.33
CA PRO A 309 30.12 66.02 -13.86
C PRO A 309 29.28 65.26 -14.94
N ALA A 310 28.37 64.42 -14.44
CA ALA A 310 26.95 64.20 -14.82
C ALA A 310 26.50 63.64 -16.21
N HIS A 311 25.38 62.89 -16.09
CA HIS A 311 24.34 62.49 -17.07
C HIS A 311 24.62 61.26 -17.95
N ARG A 312 23.89 60.14 -17.78
CA ARG A 312 22.48 59.78 -18.05
C ARG A 312 22.27 59.21 -19.46
N HIS A 313 21.64 58.02 -19.46
CA HIS A 313 20.75 57.42 -20.46
C HIS A 313 21.33 56.76 -21.71
N GLY A 314 20.68 55.63 -22.00
CA GLY A 314 20.92 54.65 -23.05
C GLY A 314 20.35 53.32 -22.58
#